data_AF-A0AAN8BTR4-F1
#
_entry.id   AF-A0AAN8BTR4-F1
#
_cell.length_a   1.000
_cell.length_b   1.000
_cell.length_c   1.000
_cell.angle_alpha   90.00
_cell.angle_beta   90.00
_cell.angle_gamma   90.00
#
_symmetry.space_group_name_H-M   'P 1'
#
loop_
_entity.id
_entity.type
_entity.pdbx_description
1 polymer ?
#
loop_
_entity_poly.entity_id
_entity_poly.type
_entity_poly.pdbx_seq_one_letter_code
_entity_poly.pdbx_strand_id
1 'polypeptide(L)'
;MTACSFFIIFTIYLTFIFHPSHGFVVIQPQNLTVTPSATISCEHNANVKSVKDVRLNAISQTDRSRMLCQMGMKDCKDIIMLQQDPNKWLFILLNIGPEAMKMKYECEFTVEEGGLDKTKLGDATILLSGQKEVTCAPQPTSSPPSSPPSNLLSWILIGLLALMFLYSCLITAFYIRLTCSDTDPENSTYVEMRNAPRPRSPVDIYCG
;
A
#
# COMPACT_ATOMS: atom_id res chain seq x y z
N MET A 1 -19.49 -1.53 30.74
CA MET A 1 -19.44 -2.57 29.68
C MET A 1 -19.40 -1.95 28.27
N THR A 2 -18.72 -0.81 28.09
CA THR A 2 -18.83 0.04 26.88
C THR A 2 -17.47 0.32 26.22
N ALA A 3 -16.38 0.37 27.00
CA ALA A 3 -15.03 0.65 26.46
C ALA A 3 -14.51 -0.43 25.50
N CYS A 4 -14.71 -1.73 25.80
CA CYS A 4 -14.24 -2.82 24.93
C CYS A 4 -14.87 -2.79 23.53
N SER A 5 -16.12 -2.32 23.40
CA SER A 5 -16.81 -2.28 22.11
C SER A 5 -16.23 -1.22 21.17
N PHE A 6 -15.84 -0.06 21.71
CA PHE A 6 -15.21 1.01 20.93
C PHE A 6 -13.80 0.64 20.45
N PHE A 7 -13.00 -0.03 21.29
CA PHE A 7 -11.66 -0.49 20.89
C PHE A 7 -11.73 -1.50 19.74
N ILE A 8 -12.68 -2.44 19.77
CA ILE A 8 -12.86 -3.46 18.71
C ILE A 8 -13.26 -2.80 17.38
N ILE A 9 -14.26 -1.91 17.40
CA ILE A 9 -14.71 -1.19 16.21
C ILE A 9 -13.57 -0.35 15.61
N PHE A 10 -12.79 0.32 16.46
CA PHE A 10 -11.66 1.14 16.03
C PHE A 10 -10.50 0.29 15.46
N THR A 11 -10.16 -0.85 16.07
CA THR A 11 -9.16 -1.79 15.51
C THR A 11 -9.59 -2.36 14.17
N ILE A 12 -10.88 -2.67 13.98
CA ILE A 12 -11.42 -3.14 12.70
C ILE A 12 -11.33 -2.02 11.64
N TYR A 13 -11.69 -0.79 12.00
CA TYR A 13 -11.55 0.35 11.09
C TYR A 13 -10.09 0.62 10.70
N LEU A 14 -9.16 0.51 11.65
CA LEU A 14 -7.73 0.65 11.39
C LEU A 14 -7.20 -0.46 10.48
N THR A 15 -7.61 -1.72 10.64
CA THR A 15 -7.19 -2.80 9.71
C THR A 15 -7.71 -2.60 8.28
N PHE A 16 -8.86 -1.96 8.09
CA PHE A 16 -9.33 -1.54 6.76
C PHE A 16 -8.53 -0.37 6.19
N ILE A 17 -8.14 0.62 7.02
CA ILE A 17 -7.34 1.77 6.58
C ILE A 17 -5.89 1.36 6.25
N PHE A 18 -5.34 0.38 6.98
CA PHE A 18 -3.98 -0.12 6.78
C PHE A 18 -3.87 -1.27 5.77
N HIS A 19 -4.96 -1.69 5.12
CA HIS A 19 -4.84 -2.61 3.99
C HIS A 19 -4.15 -1.83 2.86
N PRO A 20 -2.90 -2.16 2.49
CA PRO A 20 -2.23 -1.51 1.38
C PRO A 20 -2.95 -2.01 0.12
N SER A 21 -4.01 -1.31 -0.26
CA SER A 21 -4.78 -1.55 -1.49
C SER A 21 -4.08 -0.96 -2.71
N HIS A 22 -2.83 -0.51 -2.54
CA HIS A 22 -1.96 -0.17 -3.64
C HIS A 22 -1.44 -1.48 -4.23
N GLY A 23 -2.21 -2.02 -5.19
CA GLY A 23 -1.73 -3.09 -6.06
C GLY A 23 -0.42 -2.69 -6.74
N PHE A 24 0.19 -3.63 -7.44
CA PHE A 24 1.44 -3.35 -8.15
C PHE A 24 1.23 -2.34 -9.29
N VAL A 25 2.34 -1.74 -9.72
CA VAL A 25 2.41 -0.71 -10.75
C VAL A 25 3.43 -1.14 -11.79
N VAL A 26 3.19 -0.76 -13.04
CA VAL A 26 4.09 -0.92 -14.18
C VAL A 26 4.61 0.46 -14.57
N ILE A 27 5.93 0.59 -14.68
CA ILE A 27 6.64 1.83 -14.95
C ILE A 27 7.33 1.69 -16.31
N GLN A 28 7.12 2.66 -17.20
CA GLN A 28 7.71 2.67 -18.54
C GLN A 28 7.98 4.11 -19.00
N PRO A 29 8.86 4.35 -19.97
CA PRO A 29 9.13 5.70 -20.47
C PRO A 29 7.94 6.26 -21.24
N GLN A 30 7.65 7.55 -21.10
CA GLN A 30 6.54 8.19 -21.86
C GLN A 30 6.96 8.58 -23.28
N ASN A 31 8.19 9.05 -23.46
CA ASN A 31 8.71 9.51 -24.74
C ASN A 31 10.05 8.84 -25.00
N LEU A 32 10.24 8.32 -26.21
CA LEU A 32 11.45 7.62 -26.59
C LEU A 32 11.91 8.08 -27.98
N THR A 33 13.09 8.67 -28.04
CA THR A 33 13.70 9.08 -29.31
C THR A 33 14.23 7.87 -30.05
N VAL A 34 13.83 7.72 -31.31
CA VAL A 34 14.19 6.57 -32.15
C VAL A 34 15.52 6.84 -32.86
N THR A 35 16.45 5.88 -32.74
CA THR A 35 17.68 5.85 -33.52
C THR A 35 18.02 4.40 -33.87
N PRO A 36 18.13 4.08 -35.17
CA PRO A 36 17.23 3.23 -36.00
C PRO A 36 16.40 2.10 -35.31
N SER A 37 16.71 1.73 -34.09
CA SER A 37 15.94 0.91 -33.15
C SER A 37 15.46 1.74 -31.96
N ALA A 38 14.61 1.16 -31.13
CA ALA A 38 14.19 1.78 -29.87
C ALA A 38 14.03 0.70 -28.81
N THR A 39 14.39 1.02 -27.56
CA THR A 39 14.27 0.09 -26.43
C THR A 39 13.24 0.62 -25.45
N ILE A 40 12.14 -0.11 -25.29
CA ILE A 40 11.12 0.18 -24.28
C ILE A 40 11.46 -0.63 -23.03
N SER A 41 11.78 0.09 -21.95
CA SER A 41 12.03 -0.50 -20.64
C SER A 41 10.75 -0.53 -19.83
N CYS A 42 10.32 -1.72 -19.42
CA CYS A 42 9.16 -1.93 -18.56
C CYS A 42 9.62 -2.46 -17.19
N GLU A 43 9.29 -1.75 -16.12
CA GLU A 43 9.62 -2.10 -14.75
C GLU A 43 8.36 -2.34 -13.92
N HIS A 44 8.42 -3.18 -12.89
CA HIS A 44 7.31 -3.36 -11.95
C HIS A 44 7.77 -3.44 -10.50
N ASN A 45 6.87 -3.15 -9.58
CA ASN A 45 7.09 -3.30 -8.13
C ASN A 45 6.37 -4.52 -7.50
N ALA A 46 5.79 -5.40 -8.32
CA ALA A 46 5.18 -6.64 -7.86
C ALA A 46 6.21 -7.63 -7.29
N ASN A 47 5.72 -8.67 -6.60
CA ASN A 47 6.56 -9.80 -6.20
C ASN A 47 7.06 -10.56 -7.46
N VAL A 48 8.37 -10.58 -7.67
CA VAL A 48 9.03 -11.23 -8.82
C VAL A 48 8.61 -12.68 -9.03
N LYS A 49 8.36 -13.42 -7.96
CA LYS A 49 8.01 -14.85 -8.03
C LYS A 49 6.57 -15.07 -8.50
N SER A 50 5.72 -14.04 -8.45
CA SER A 50 4.33 -14.15 -8.85
C SER A 50 4.05 -13.63 -10.24
N VAL A 51 5.04 -13.11 -10.96
CA VAL A 51 4.90 -12.72 -12.37
C VAL A 51 4.59 -13.95 -13.22
N LYS A 52 3.41 -13.96 -13.83
CA LYS A 52 2.94 -15.04 -14.73
C LYS A 52 3.22 -14.72 -16.18
N ASP A 53 3.08 -13.46 -16.55
CA ASP A 53 3.16 -13.04 -17.94
C ASP A 53 3.58 -11.57 -18.08
N VAL A 54 4.21 -11.28 -19.21
CA VAL A 54 4.69 -9.94 -19.58
C VAL A 54 4.44 -9.75 -21.07
N ARG A 55 3.84 -8.63 -21.46
CA ARG A 55 3.46 -8.35 -22.85
C ARG A 55 3.77 -6.92 -23.24
N LEU A 56 3.98 -6.74 -24.55
CA LEU A 56 4.01 -5.44 -25.18
C LEU A 56 2.84 -5.33 -26.16
N ASN A 57 2.04 -4.30 -25.99
CA ASN A 57 0.92 -3.96 -26.85
C ASN A 57 1.24 -2.69 -27.66
N ALA A 58 0.73 -2.60 -28.88
CA ALA A 58 0.67 -1.36 -29.64
C ALA A 58 -0.78 -0.87 -29.71
N ILE A 59 -0.96 0.41 -29.45
CA ILE A 59 -2.24 1.11 -29.45
C ILE A 59 -2.25 2.05 -30.65
N SER A 60 -3.25 1.87 -31.52
CA SER A 60 -3.48 2.76 -32.67
C SER A 60 -4.05 4.11 -32.24
N GLN A 61 -4.08 5.08 -33.16
CA GLN A 61 -4.78 6.36 -32.97
C GLN A 61 -6.30 6.20 -32.74
N THR A 62 -6.85 5.03 -33.05
CA THR A 62 -8.27 4.68 -32.82
C THR A 62 -8.47 3.91 -31.52
N ASP A 63 -7.48 3.92 -30.63
CA ASP A 63 -7.43 3.19 -29.36
C ASP A 63 -7.65 1.67 -29.49
N ARG A 64 -7.35 1.12 -30.68
CA ARG A 64 -7.34 -0.33 -30.86
C ARG A 64 -5.97 -0.85 -30.43
N SER A 65 -5.98 -1.66 -29.37
CA SER A 65 -4.79 -2.36 -28.89
C SER A 65 -4.55 -3.65 -29.68
N ARG A 66 -3.29 -3.94 -29.96
CA ARG A 66 -2.80 -5.16 -30.59
C ARG A 66 -1.57 -5.65 -29.83
N MET A 67 -1.59 -6.90 -29.39
CA MET A 67 -0.41 -7.56 -28.82
C MET A 67 0.68 -7.75 -29.88
N LEU A 68 1.90 -7.32 -29.54
CA LEU A 68 3.08 -7.41 -30.41
C LEU A 68 4.03 -8.52 -30.00
N CYS A 69 4.25 -8.66 -28.70
CA CYS A 69 5.16 -9.65 -28.14
C CYS A 69 4.71 -10.02 -26.72
N GLN A 70 4.95 -11.27 -26.33
CA GLN A 70 4.52 -11.85 -25.07
C GLN A 70 5.57 -12.84 -24.56
N MET A 71 5.68 -12.97 -23.24
CA MET A 71 6.54 -13.95 -22.60
C MET A 71 6.25 -15.36 -23.09
N GLY A 72 7.28 -16.11 -23.49
CA GLY A 72 7.15 -17.45 -24.04
C GLY A 72 6.76 -17.53 -25.52
N MET A 73 6.47 -16.40 -26.16
CA MET A 73 6.27 -16.33 -27.61
C MET A 73 7.63 -16.49 -28.32
N LYS A 74 7.73 -17.43 -29.26
CA LYS A 74 9.00 -17.74 -29.94
C LYS A 74 9.37 -16.73 -31.03
N ASP A 75 8.36 -16.18 -31.70
CA ASP A 75 8.54 -15.31 -32.87
C ASP A 75 7.82 -13.97 -32.66
N CYS A 76 8.50 -13.03 -32.00
CA CYS A 76 8.08 -11.63 -31.98
C CYS A 76 8.66 -10.92 -33.21
N LYS A 77 7.80 -10.57 -34.17
CA LYS A 77 8.25 -9.92 -35.42
C LYS A 77 8.90 -8.57 -35.13
N ASP A 78 10.15 -8.42 -35.55
CA ASP A 78 10.94 -7.18 -35.39
C ASP A 78 11.07 -6.70 -33.93
N ILE A 79 10.89 -7.58 -32.94
CA ILE A 79 10.99 -7.22 -31.52
C ILE A 79 11.80 -8.30 -30.78
N ILE A 80 12.82 -7.86 -30.04
CA ILE A 80 13.54 -8.73 -29.12
C ILE A 80 13.04 -8.44 -27.71
N MET A 81 12.52 -9.46 -27.04
CA MET A 81 12.14 -9.40 -25.63
C MET A 81 13.25 -9.97 -24.77
N LEU A 82 13.76 -9.18 -23.83
CA LEU A 82 14.85 -9.54 -22.95
C LEU A 82 14.47 -9.24 -21.50
N GLN A 83 14.65 -10.22 -20.62
CA GLN A 83 14.62 -9.97 -19.18
C GLN A 83 15.99 -9.44 -18.73
N GLN A 84 16.05 -8.18 -18.29
CA GLN A 84 17.28 -7.60 -17.76
C GLN A 84 17.48 -8.01 -16.30
N ASP A 85 16.41 -7.93 -15.51
CA ASP A 85 16.37 -8.41 -14.13
C ASP A 85 14.93 -8.86 -13.79
N PRO A 86 14.70 -9.51 -12.64
CA PRO A 86 13.37 -10.04 -12.30
C PRO A 86 12.24 -8.99 -12.26
N ASN A 87 12.57 -7.70 -12.07
CA ASN A 87 11.61 -6.60 -12.05
C ASN A 87 11.52 -5.84 -13.37
N LYS A 88 12.40 -6.13 -14.33
CA LYS A 88 12.63 -5.30 -15.52
C LYS A 88 12.76 -6.10 -16.80
N TRP A 89 11.92 -5.73 -17.76
CA TRP A 89 11.89 -6.29 -19.10
C TRP A 89 12.18 -5.22 -20.13
N LEU A 90 12.98 -5.58 -21.13
CA LEU A 90 13.31 -4.73 -22.26
C LEU A 90 12.65 -5.30 -23.52
N PHE A 91 11.96 -4.42 -24.24
CA PHE A 91 11.49 -4.71 -25.59
C PHE A 91 12.28 -3.85 -26.57
N ILE A 92 13.12 -4.49 -27.37
CA ILE A 92 13.95 -3.83 -28.36
C ILE A 92 13.23 -3.94 -29.70
N LEU A 93 12.67 -2.82 -30.16
CA LEU A 93 12.00 -2.70 -31.44
C LEU A 93 13.05 -2.47 -32.53
N LEU A 94 13.05 -3.34 -33.52
CA LEU A 94 13.89 -3.30 -34.70
C LEU A 94 13.10 -2.74 -35.88
N ASN A 95 13.80 -2.24 -36.91
CA ASN A 95 13.21 -1.84 -38.18
C ASN A 95 12.02 -0.86 -38.04
N ILE A 96 12.15 0.16 -37.18
CA ILE A 96 11.04 1.05 -36.84
C ILE A 96 10.67 1.90 -38.06
N GLY A 97 9.51 1.59 -38.64
CA GLY A 97 8.92 2.31 -39.75
C GLY A 97 8.07 3.52 -39.33
N PRO A 98 7.59 4.32 -40.30
CA PRO A 98 6.71 5.47 -40.04
C PRO A 98 5.34 5.06 -39.48
N GLU A 99 4.92 3.81 -39.71
CA GLU A 99 3.73 3.23 -39.08
C GLU A 99 3.89 3.00 -37.58
N ALA A 100 5.05 2.51 -37.15
CA ALA A 100 5.39 2.27 -35.76
C ALA A 100 5.44 3.58 -34.95
N MET A 101 5.94 4.66 -35.56
CA MET A 101 5.96 6.00 -34.93
C MET A 101 4.57 6.62 -34.71
N LYS A 102 3.53 6.12 -35.38
CA LYS A 102 2.14 6.58 -35.20
C LYS A 102 1.40 5.83 -34.09
N MET A 103 2.02 4.80 -33.53
CA MET A 103 1.44 3.99 -32.45
C MET A 103 1.93 4.46 -31.09
N LYS A 104 1.17 4.12 -30.05
CA LYS A 104 1.65 4.14 -28.67
C LYS A 104 1.94 2.72 -28.22
N TYR A 105 2.88 2.53 -27.31
CA TYR A 105 3.32 1.22 -26.86
C TYR A 105 3.10 1.05 -25.37
N GLU A 106 2.46 -0.04 -24.96
CA GLU A 106 2.03 -0.24 -23.59
C GLU A 106 2.53 -1.59 -23.08
N CYS A 107 3.24 -1.57 -21.96
CA CYS A 107 3.68 -2.77 -21.26
C CYS A 107 2.54 -3.27 -20.38
N GLU A 108 2.30 -4.58 -20.41
CA GLU A 108 1.31 -5.27 -19.59
C GLU A 108 2.01 -6.34 -18.76
N PHE A 109 1.73 -6.35 -17.46
CA PHE A 109 2.19 -7.39 -16.55
C PHE A 109 1.00 -8.09 -15.93
N THR A 110 1.05 -9.42 -15.87
CA THR A 110 0.10 -10.24 -15.13
C THR A 110 0.82 -10.92 -13.99
N VAL A 111 0.31 -10.74 -12.77
CA VAL A 111 0.86 -11.32 -11.55
C VAL A 111 -0.22 -12.07 -10.78
N GLU A 112 0.16 -13.18 -10.16
CA GLU A 112 -0.71 -13.92 -9.26
C GLU A 112 -0.68 -13.29 -7.86
N GLU A 113 -1.82 -12.85 -7.35
CA GLU A 113 -1.93 -12.26 -6.03
C GLU A 113 -3.16 -12.84 -5.31
N GLY A 114 -2.93 -13.63 -4.25
CA GLY A 114 -4.01 -14.26 -3.49
C GLY A 114 -4.78 -15.33 -4.28
N GLY A 115 -4.12 -16.00 -5.24
CA GLY A 115 -4.74 -17.00 -6.11
C GLY A 115 -5.60 -16.43 -7.24
N LEU A 116 -5.53 -15.11 -7.46
CA LEU A 116 -6.16 -14.43 -8.59
C LEU A 116 -5.09 -13.77 -9.45
N ASP A 117 -5.25 -13.87 -10.77
CA ASP A 117 -4.40 -13.16 -11.72
C ASP A 117 -4.83 -11.69 -11.81
N LYS A 118 -3.92 -10.78 -11.48
CA LYS A 118 -4.11 -9.34 -11.63
C LYS A 118 -3.23 -8.80 -12.74
N THR A 119 -3.83 -8.03 -13.62
CA THR A 119 -3.14 -7.39 -14.74
C THR A 119 -3.06 -5.89 -14.54
N LYS A 120 -1.91 -5.31 -14.85
CA LYS A 120 -1.68 -3.85 -14.86
C LYS A 120 -0.93 -3.43 -16.11
N LEU A 121 -1.26 -2.23 -16.57
CA LEU A 121 -0.69 -1.57 -17.73
C LEU A 121 0.21 -0.42 -17.26
N GLY A 122 1.28 -0.16 -18.00
CA GLY A 122 2.09 1.04 -17.84
C GLY A 122 1.55 2.23 -18.64
N ASP A 123 2.07 3.43 -18.40
CA ASP A 123 1.69 4.61 -19.17
C ASP A 123 2.28 4.57 -20.59
N ALA A 124 1.43 4.46 -21.62
CA ALA A 124 1.86 4.21 -23.00
C ALA A 124 3.01 5.11 -23.52
N THR A 125 4.07 4.49 -24.05
CA THR A 125 5.25 5.11 -24.65
C THR A 125 4.95 5.60 -26.06
N ILE A 126 5.40 6.82 -26.39
CA ILE A 126 5.36 7.40 -27.73
C ILE A 126 6.78 7.43 -28.30
N LEU A 127 6.92 7.01 -29.56
CA LEU A 127 8.17 7.08 -30.29
C LEU A 127 8.30 8.43 -31.00
N LEU A 128 9.42 9.12 -30.77
CA LEU A 128 9.72 10.41 -31.38
C LEU A 128 10.85 10.26 -32.41
N SER A 129 10.75 10.96 -33.53
CA SER A 129 11.82 10.97 -34.54
C SER A 129 13.10 11.59 -33.97
N GLY A 130 14.20 10.83 -34.00
CA GLY A 130 15.53 11.38 -33.70
C GLY A 130 15.97 12.32 -34.81
N GLN A 131 16.05 13.61 -34.53
CA GLN A 131 16.73 14.55 -35.42
C GLN A 131 18.24 14.26 -35.37
N LYS A 132 18.81 13.95 -36.54
CA LYS A 132 20.22 13.64 -36.77
C LYS A 132 21.12 14.62 -35.99
N GLU A 133 21.87 14.11 -35.02
CA GLU A 133 22.83 14.91 -34.25
C GLU A 133 23.86 15.56 -35.18
N VAL A 134 23.87 16.89 -35.21
CA VAL A 134 25.05 17.66 -35.59
C VAL A 134 25.88 17.78 -34.32
N THR A 135 27.11 17.28 -34.39
CA THR A 135 28.19 17.40 -33.41
C THR A 135 28.26 18.81 -32.80
N CYS A 136 28.03 18.91 -31.47
CA CYS A 136 28.80 19.72 -30.49
C CYS A 136 27.95 20.03 -29.25
N ALA A 137 28.23 19.34 -28.14
CA ALA A 137 28.39 19.87 -26.77
C ALA A 137 28.18 18.73 -25.74
N PRO A 138 29.05 18.56 -24.74
CA PRO A 138 28.78 17.68 -23.63
C PRO A 138 27.96 18.41 -22.57
N GLN A 139 26.66 18.14 -22.43
CA GLN A 139 25.86 18.59 -21.28
C GLN A 139 24.47 17.94 -21.23
N PRO A 140 23.84 17.84 -20.04
CA PRO A 140 24.30 17.21 -18.81
C PRO A 140 23.40 16.02 -18.41
N THR A 141 23.95 15.19 -17.54
CA THR A 141 23.32 14.29 -16.56
C THR A 141 21.79 14.27 -16.53
N SER A 142 21.24 13.09 -16.85
CA SER A 142 20.06 12.46 -16.25
C SER A 142 19.19 13.38 -15.38
N SER A 143 18.02 13.75 -15.89
CA SER A 143 16.92 14.18 -15.03
C SER A 143 16.64 13.06 -14.01
N PRO A 144 16.58 13.36 -12.70
CA PRO A 144 16.26 12.34 -11.71
C PRO A 144 14.84 11.82 -11.95
N PRO A 145 14.58 10.53 -11.67
CA PRO A 145 13.26 9.97 -11.75
C PRO A 145 12.31 10.80 -10.89
N SER A 146 11.14 11.15 -11.44
CA SER A 146 10.05 11.73 -10.67
C SER A 146 9.83 10.83 -9.46
N SER A 147 10.16 11.36 -8.28
CA SER A 147 9.96 10.68 -7.01
C SER A 147 8.53 10.12 -6.96
N PRO A 148 8.32 8.88 -6.48
CA PRO A 148 6.98 8.37 -6.25
C PRO A 148 6.20 9.42 -5.42
N PRO A 149 4.88 9.59 -5.64
CA PRO A 149 4.09 10.55 -4.87
C PRO A 149 4.40 10.30 -3.40
N SER A 150 5.04 11.29 -2.79
CA SER A 150 5.59 11.12 -1.46
C SER A 150 4.42 10.80 -0.55
N ASN A 151 4.39 9.61 0.02
CA ASN A 151 3.41 9.18 1.03
C ASN A 151 3.49 10.02 2.32
N LEU A 152 4.18 11.16 2.29
CA LEU A 152 4.42 12.11 3.37
C LEU A 152 3.10 12.58 4.00
N LEU A 153 2.08 12.83 3.18
CA LEU A 153 0.75 13.19 3.65
C LEU A 153 0.05 12.02 4.38
N SER A 154 0.25 10.79 3.91
CA SER A 154 -0.25 9.57 4.56
C SER A 154 0.47 9.31 5.90
N TRP A 155 1.81 9.44 5.92
CA TRP A 155 2.62 9.32 7.13
C TRP A 155 2.29 10.39 8.17
N ILE A 156 2.05 11.64 7.74
CA ILE A 156 1.58 12.72 8.61
C ILE A 156 0.20 12.37 9.20
N LEU A 157 -0.72 11.89 8.37
CA LEU A 157 -2.06 11.50 8.82
C LEU A 157 -2.01 10.35 9.83
N ILE A 158 -1.19 9.33 9.58
CA ILE A 158 -0.97 8.20 10.50
C ILE A 158 -0.36 8.68 11.81
N GLY A 159 0.64 9.57 11.76
CA GLY A 159 1.25 10.16 12.95
C GLY A 159 0.26 10.97 13.78
N LEU A 160 -0.57 11.80 13.14
CA LEU A 160 -1.62 12.56 13.82
C LEU A 160 -2.67 11.66 14.47
N LEU A 161 -3.10 10.60 13.78
CA LEU A 161 -4.06 9.64 14.32
C LEU A 161 -3.51 8.90 15.54
N ALA A 162 -2.26 8.45 15.48
CA ALA A 162 -1.58 7.81 16.61
C ALA A 162 -1.43 8.76 17.81
N LEU A 163 -1.10 10.03 17.56
CA LEU A 163 -0.95 11.03 18.61
C LEU A 163 -2.30 11.36 19.28
N MET A 164 -3.37 11.52 18.50
CA MET A 164 -4.72 11.73 19.03
C MET A 164 -5.20 10.53 19.86
N PHE A 165 -4.85 9.32 19.45
CA PHE A 165 -5.16 8.10 20.20
C PHE A 165 -4.41 8.04 21.53
N LEU A 166 -3.09 8.27 21.54
CA LEU A 166 -2.29 8.33 22.76
C LEU A 166 -2.83 9.39 23.72
N TYR A 167 -3.18 10.56 23.21
CA TYR A 167 -3.77 11.64 23.98
C TYR A 167 -5.12 11.24 24.60
N SER A 168 -6.00 10.59 23.84
CA SER A 168 -7.28 10.07 24.33
C SER A 168 -7.09 9.00 25.42
N CYS A 169 -6.13 8.08 25.24
CA CYS A 169 -5.80 7.07 26.25
C CYS A 169 -5.28 7.70 27.54
N LEU A 170 -4.41 8.71 27.45
CA LEU A 170 -3.88 9.43 28.61
C LEU A 170 -4.98 10.16 29.39
N ILE A 171 -5.86 10.89 28.70
CA ILE A 171 -7.01 11.57 29.33
C ILE A 171 -7.92 10.56 30.01
N THR A 172 -8.24 9.47 29.32
CA THR A 172 -9.13 8.43 29.86
C THR A 172 -8.52 7.77 31.10
N ALA A 173 -7.22 7.47 31.07
CA ALA A 173 -6.50 6.93 32.23
C ALA A 173 -6.46 7.94 33.40
N PHE A 174 -6.25 9.22 33.12
CA PHE A 174 -6.33 10.27 34.13
C PHE A 174 -7.73 10.37 34.73
N TYR A 175 -8.78 10.35 33.90
CA TYR A 175 -10.16 10.42 34.36
C TYR A 175 -10.50 9.22 35.26
N ILE A 176 -10.15 8.00 34.85
CA ILE A 176 -10.34 6.80 35.67
C ILE A 176 -9.60 6.91 37.00
N ARG A 177 -8.34 7.37 37.00
CA ARG A 177 -7.59 7.57 38.25
C ARG A 177 -8.24 8.62 39.15
N LEU A 178 -8.76 9.70 38.58
CA LEU A 178 -9.45 10.75 39.33
C LEU A 178 -10.75 10.20 39.95
N THR A 179 -11.57 9.49 39.17
CA THR A 179 -12.82 8.90 39.65
C THR A 179 -12.58 7.79 40.68
N CYS A 180 -11.51 6.99 40.54
CA CYS A 180 -11.14 5.99 41.55
C CYS A 180 -10.58 6.61 42.84
N SER A 181 -9.90 7.76 42.75
CA SER A 181 -9.42 8.49 43.93
C SER A 181 -10.56 9.20 44.69
N ASP A 182 -11.64 9.54 44.01
CA ASP A 182 -12.84 10.17 44.60
C ASP A 182 -13.82 9.14 45.19
N THR A 183 -13.54 7.84 45.01
CA THR A 183 -14.27 6.72 45.62
C THR A 183 -13.64 6.19 46.90
N ASP A 184 -12.77 6.96 47.56
CA ASP A 184 -12.49 6.67 48.97
C ASP A 184 -13.77 6.98 49.77
N PRO A 185 -14.36 6.00 50.46
CA PRO A 185 -15.56 6.24 51.25
C PRO A 185 -15.17 7.06 52.48
N GLU A 186 -15.18 8.39 52.35
CA GLU A 186 -15.24 9.30 53.48
C GLU A 186 -16.46 8.86 54.31
N ASN A 187 -16.20 8.28 55.48
CA ASN A 187 -17.20 7.80 56.45
C ASN A 187 -17.70 6.35 56.32
N SER A 188 -16.80 5.39 56.15
CA SER A 188 -17.09 4.00 56.57
C SER A 188 -16.90 3.86 58.09
N THR A 189 -17.97 4.08 58.85
CA THR A 189 -17.96 3.85 60.31
C THR A 189 -17.66 2.39 60.59
N TYR A 190 -16.51 2.11 61.20
CA TYR A 190 -16.14 0.75 61.62
C TYR A 190 -17.14 0.24 62.65
N VAL A 191 -17.91 -0.80 62.30
CA VAL A 191 -18.78 -1.51 63.25
C VAL A 191 -18.13 -2.84 63.58
N GLU A 192 -17.66 -2.97 64.81
CA GLU A 192 -17.09 -4.19 65.34
C GLU A 192 -18.19 -5.27 65.42
N MET A 193 -18.09 -6.33 64.59
CA MET A 193 -19.03 -7.44 64.65
C MET A 193 -18.73 -8.30 65.89
N ARG A 194 -19.67 -8.33 66.85
CA ARG A 194 -19.62 -9.28 67.98
C ARG A 194 -20.05 -10.66 67.53
N ASN A 195 -19.19 -11.66 67.72
CA ASN A 195 -19.37 -13.04 67.25
C ASN A 195 -20.33 -13.92 68.08
N ALA A 196 -21.14 -13.38 69.00
CA ALA A 196 -22.10 -14.19 69.76
C ALA A 196 -23.29 -13.39 70.32
N PRO A 197 -24.53 -13.94 70.28
CA PRO A 197 -25.66 -13.42 71.04
C PRO A 197 -25.41 -13.51 72.55
N ARG A 198 -25.80 -12.47 73.31
CA ARG A 198 -25.77 -12.49 74.79
C ARG A 198 -26.57 -13.69 75.33
N PRO A 199 -26.05 -14.47 76.29
CA PRO A 199 -26.88 -15.40 77.06
C PRO A 199 -27.99 -14.61 77.77
N ARG A 200 -29.24 -15.09 77.67
CA ARG A 200 -30.31 -14.62 78.54
C ARG A 200 -29.94 -15.00 79.98
N SER A 201 -29.95 -14.01 80.88
CA SER A 201 -29.85 -14.23 82.33
C SER A 201 -30.83 -15.31 82.78
N PRO A 202 -30.44 -16.22 83.70
CA PRO A 202 -31.42 -17.05 84.38
C PRO A 202 -32.36 -16.15 85.20
N VAL A 203 -33.64 -16.49 85.17
CA VAL A 203 -34.67 -15.95 86.05
C VAL A 203 -34.50 -16.66 87.38
N ASP A 204 -34.05 -15.95 88.41
CA ASP A 204 -34.02 -16.46 89.78
C ASP A 204 -35.47 -16.59 90.30
N ILE A 205 -35.96 -17.83 90.32
CA ILE A 205 -37.16 -18.21 91.06
C ILE A 205 -36.72 -18.53 92.48
N TYR A 206 -36.94 -17.60 93.42
CA TYR A 206 -36.84 -17.88 94.86
C TYR A 206 -38.12 -18.58 95.34
N CYS A 207 -37.97 -19.80 95.86
CA CYS A 207 -38.89 -20.37 96.85
C CYS A 207 -38.23 -20.25 98.22
N GLY A 208 -38.86 -19.47 99.10
CA GLY A 208 -38.52 -19.29 100.51
C GLY A 208 -39.61 -18.47 101.18
#